data_AF-A0A2Z6PJR3-F1
#
_entry.id   AF-A0A2Z6PJR3-F1
#
_cell.length_a   1.000
_cell.length_b   1.000
_cell.length_c   1.000
_cell.angle_alpha   90.00
_cell.angle_beta   90.00
_cell.angle_gamma   90.00
#
_symmetry.space_group_name_H-M   'P 1'
#
loop_
_entity.id
_entity.type
_entity.pdbx_description
1 polymer ?
#
loop_
_entity_poly.entity_id
_entity_poly.type
_entity_poly.pdbx_seq_one_letter_code
_entity_poly.pdbx_strand_id
1 'polypeptide(L)'
;MEGLQINDIEPFCQDEIALYKQCALRRDKEIRKRLQDSEFKLGSSIPLDAAKERSAQLEAEVTSLERRLILASGVEGIEGFRQRWSLHGRLTDSKKRLESLKQGMDGRKG
;
A
#
# COMPACT_ATOMS: atom_id res chain seq x y z
N MET A 1 -17.67 30.88 -22.51
CA MET A 1 -17.08 30.57 -21.19
C MET A 1 -17.65 29.22 -20.81
N GLU A 2 -17.11 28.15 -21.41
CA GLU A 2 -17.60 26.78 -21.21
C GLU A 2 -16.83 26.20 -20.03
N GLY A 3 -17.37 26.39 -18.82
CA GLY A 3 -16.91 25.65 -17.65
C GLY A 3 -17.28 24.19 -17.85
N LEU A 4 -16.28 23.34 -18.08
CA LEU A 4 -16.44 21.89 -18.10
C LEU A 4 -17.14 21.44 -16.81
N GLN A 5 -18.44 21.15 -16.90
CA GLN A 5 -19.18 20.45 -15.87
C GLN A 5 -18.73 18.98 -15.88
N ILE A 6 -17.60 18.70 -15.22
CA ILE A 6 -17.17 17.33 -14.98
C ILE A 6 -18.01 16.79 -13.82
N ASN A 7 -18.99 15.93 -14.15
CA ASN A 7 -19.82 15.11 -13.24
C ASN A 7 -21.06 15.74 -12.57
N ASP A 8 -21.72 16.76 -13.13
CA ASP A 8 -22.94 17.34 -12.52
C ASP A 8 -22.79 17.77 -11.05
N ILE A 9 -21.58 18.16 -10.65
CA ILE A 9 -21.26 18.68 -9.32
C ILE A 9 -21.13 20.20 -9.41
N GLU A 10 -21.78 20.93 -8.50
CA GLU A 10 -21.73 22.41 -8.48
C GLU A 10 -20.27 22.91 -8.39
N PRO A 11 -19.90 24.00 -9.12
CA PRO A 11 -18.52 24.46 -9.23
C PRO A 11 -17.80 24.70 -7.89
N PHE A 12 -18.52 25.07 -6.83
CA PHE A 12 -17.92 25.30 -5.51
C PHE A 12 -17.42 24.00 -4.84
N CYS A 13 -18.10 22.87 -5.08
CA CYS A 13 -17.72 21.56 -4.53
C CYS A 13 -16.45 20.99 -5.16
N GLN A 14 -16.01 21.50 -6.32
CA GLN A 14 -14.88 20.94 -7.04
C GLN A 14 -13.55 21.24 -6.32
N ASP A 15 -13.40 22.44 -5.77
CA ASP A 15 -12.21 22.85 -5.03
C ASP A 15 -12.08 22.08 -3.71
N GLU A 16 -13.19 21.86 -3.02
CA GLU A 16 -13.23 21.08 -1.77
C GLU A 16 -12.90 19.60 -2.01
N ILE A 17 -13.43 19.01 -3.09
CA ILE A 17 -13.08 17.65 -3.50
C ILE A 17 -11.59 17.56 -3.88
N ALA A 18 -11.07 18.54 -4.61
CA ALA A 18 -9.66 18.60 -4.99
C ALA A 18 -8.76 18.69 -3.76
N LEU A 19 -9.09 19.58 -2.82
CA LEU A 19 -8.37 19.75 -1.56
C LEU A 19 -8.41 18.47 -0.71
N TYR A 20 -9.57 17.83 -0.60
CA TYR A 20 -9.72 16.58 0.14
C TYR A 20 -8.86 15.47 -0.48
N LYS A 21 -8.89 15.30 -1.81
CA LYS A 21 -8.05 14.34 -2.53
C LYS A 21 -6.56 14.60 -2.27
N GLN A 22 -6.11 15.85 -2.36
CA GLN A 22 -4.72 16.21 -2.09
C GLN A 22 -4.32 15.90 -0.64
N CYS A 23 -5.16 16.23 0.32
CA CYS A 23 -4.91 15.95 1.73
C CYS A 23 -4.86 14.43 2.01
N ALA A 24 -5.78 13.67 1.43
CA ALA A 24 -5.82 12.22 1.56
C ALA A 24 -4.56 11.57 0.97
N LEU A 25 -4.14 11.99 -0.23
CA LEU A 25 -2.92 11.50 -0.87
C LEU A 25 -1.66 11.84 -0.06
N ARG A 26 -1.57 13.07 0.46
CA ARG A 26 -0.44 13.49 1.30
C ARG A 26 -0.37 12.66 2.58
N ARG A 27 -1.51 12.44 3.24
CA ARG A 27 -1.60 11.62 4.45
C ARG A 27 -1.22 10.17 4.19
N ASP A 28 -1.77 9.59 3.12
CA ASP A 28 -1.47 8.22 2.71
C ASP A 28 0.03 8.02 2.45
N LYS A 29 0.66 8.94 1.71
CA LYS A 29 2.12 8.92 1.48
C LYS A 29 2.93 8.96 2.78
N GLU A 30 2.56 9.85 3.70
CA GLU A 30 3.25 10.00 4.98
C GLU A 30 3.11 8.74 5.85
N ILE A 31 1.90 8.16 5.91
CA ILE A 31 1.65 6.93 6.66
C ILE A 31 2.44 5.76 6.08
N ARG A 32 2.44 5.57 4.75
CA ARG A 32 3.21 4.50 4.10
C ARG A 32 4.70 4.65 4.36
N LYS A 33 5.24 5.87 4.28
CA LYS A 33 6.64 6.14 4.60
C LYS A 33 6.98 5.79 6.05
N ARG A 34 6.19 6.28 7.01
CA ARG A 34 6.38 5.97 8.43
C ARG A 34 6.32 4.47 8.73
N LEU A 35 5.45 3.73 8.04
CA LEU A 35 5.35 2.29 8.19
C LEU A 35 6.60 1.58 7.64
N GLN A 36 7.09 1.98 6.47
CA GLN A 36 8.33 1.46 5.88
C GLN A 36 9.54 1.75 6.79
N ASP A 37 9.67 2.99 7.28
CA ASP A 37 10.74 3.38 8.21
C ASP A 37 10.69 2.55 9.50
N SER A 38 9.49 2.23 9.98
CA SER A 38 9.29 1.40 11.17
C SER A 38 9.67 -0.06 10.93
N GLU A 39 9.29 -0.64 9.78
CA GLU A 39 9.69 -2.01 9.39
C GLU A 39 11.21 -2.10 9.18
N PHE A 40 11.84 -1.08 8.59
CA PHE A 40 13.30 -1.01 8.49
C PHE A 40 13.95 -1.01 9.87
N LYS A 41 13.51 -0.13 10.78
CA LYS A 41 14.03 -0.07 12.17
C LYS A 41 13.81 -1.38 12.91
N LEU A 42 12.65 -2.01 12.74
CA LEU A 42 12.36 -3.33 13.30
C LEU A 42 13.39 -4.34 12.79
N GLY A 43 13.59 -4.35 11.48
CA GLY A 43 14.58 -5.17 10.77
C GLY A 43 16.00 -4.96 11.26
N SER A 44 16.37 -3.78 11.79
CA SER A 44 17.70 -3.51 12.36
C SER A 44 17.83 -3.75 13.87
N SER A 45 16.73 -3.76 14.62
CA SER A 45 16.78 -3.70 16.10
C SER A 45 16.36 -4.97 16.85
N ILE A 46 15.42 -5.77 16.33
CA ILE A 46 14.92 -6.97 17.05
C ILE A 46 15.90 -8.15 16.94
N PRO A 47 15.84 -9.23 17.74
CA PRO A 47 16.71 -10.40 17.53
C PRO A 47 16.60 -10.96 16.10
N LEU A 48 17.71 -11.47 15.53
CA LEU A 48 17.76 -11.89 14.13
C LEU A 48 16.73 -12.99 13.81
N ASP A 49 16.51 -13.94 14.72
CA ASP A 49 15.53 -15.00 14.51
C ASP A 49 14.09 -14.48 14.50
N ALA A 50 13.78 -13.51 15.37
CA ALA A 50 12.48 -12.82 15.33
C ALA A 50 12.30 -12.01 14.04
N ALA A 51 13.38 -11.39 13.51
CA ALA A 51 13.35 -10.70 12.22
C ALA A 51 13.12 -11.66 11.04
N LYS A 52 13.75 -12.84 11.07
CA LYS A 52 13.52 -13.90 10.07
C LYS A 52 12.08 -14.42 10.14
N GLU A 53 11.54 -14.67 11.34
CA GLU A 53 10.14 -15.09 11.51
C GLU A 53 9.19 -14.04 10.92
N ARG A 54 9.42 -12.77 11.24
CA ARG A 54 8.65 -11.65 10.69
C ARG A 54 8.73 -11.57 9.16
N SER A 55 9.91 -11.78 8.58
CA SER A 55 10.11 -11.84 7.14
C SER A 55 9.30 -12.99 6.52
N ALA A 56 9.34 -14.18 7.12
CA ALA A 56 8.57 -15.34 6.65
C ALA A 56 7.05 -15.08 6.71
N GLN A 57 6.56 -14.42 7.76
CA GLN A 57 5.16 -14.02 7.87
C GLN A 57 4.75 -13.06 6.73
N LEU A 58 5.57 -12.05 6.45
CA LEU A 58 5.32 -11.09 5.36
C LEU A 58 5.40 -11.78 3.98
N GLU A 59 6.33 -12.71 3.78
CA GLU A 59 6.43 -13.51 2.54
C GLU A 59 5.18 -14.39 2.31
N ALA A 60 4.68 -15.02 3.37
CA ALA A 60 3.45 -15.80 3.32
C ALA A 60 2.24 -14.91 3.00
N GLU A 61 2.17 -13.71 3.58
CA GLU A 61 1.13 -12.73 3.30
C GLU A 61 1.17 -12.26 1.83
N VAL A 62 2.36 -11.89 1.33
CA VAL A 62 2.58 -11.49 -0.08
C VAL A 62 2.13 -12.61 -1.01
N THR A 63 2.58 -13.85 -0.76
CA THR A 63 2.20 -15.01 -1.58
C THR A 63 0.68 -15.23 -1.57
N SER A 64 0.03 -15.08 -0.41
CA SER A 64 -1.43 -15.17 -0.28
C SER A 64 -2.16 -14.07 -1.05
N LEU A 65 -1.64 -12.84 -1.03
CA LEU A 65 -2.20 -11.70 -1.76
C LEU A 65 -2.04 -11.87 -3.28
N GLU A 66 -0.89 -12.36 -3.74
CA GLU A 66 -0.65 -12.66 -5.16
C GLU A 66 -1.61 -13.71 -5.69
N ARG A 67 -1.77 -14.82 -4.96
CA ARG A 67 -2.74 -15.87 -5.32
C ARG A 67 -4.16 -15.33 -5.40
N ARG A 68 -4.59 -14.52 -4.42
CA ARG A 68 -5.91 -13.89 -4.45
C ARG A 68 -6.08 -12.91 -5.61
N LEU A 69 -5.04 -12.16 -5.96
CA LEU A 69 -5.07 -11.25 -7.09
C LEU A 69 -5.23 -12.00 -8.42
N ILE A 70 -4.53 -13.13 -8.59
CA ILE A 70 -4.68 -14.01 -9.75
C ILE A 70 -6.12 -14.51 -9.87
N LEU A 71 -6.71 -15.00 -8.78
CA LEU A 71 -8.10 -15.47 -8.75
C LEU A 71 -9.09 -14.34 -9.07
N ALA A 72 -8.87 -13.14 -8.57
CA ALA A 72 -9.71 -11.97 -8.83
C ALA A 72 -9.61 -11.45 -10.28
N SER A 73 -8.61 -11.88 -11.07
CA SER A 73 -8.51 -11.57 -12.49
C SER A 73 -9.60 -12.24 -13.34
N GLY A 74 -10.17 -13.35 -12.86
CA GLY A 74 -11.29 -14.02 -13.53
C GLY A 74 -12.66 -13.39 -13.24
N VAL A 75 -12.73 -12.40 -12.34
CA VAL A 75 -14.00 -11.73 -11.99
C VAL A 75 -14.16 -10.48 -12.85
N GLU A 76 -15.21 -10.47 -13.68
CA GLU A 76 -15.51 -9.36 -14.57
C GLU A 76 -16.33 -8.26 -13.88
N GLY A 77 -16.46 -7.10 -14.53
CA GLY A 77 -17.27 -5.98 -14.06
C GLY A 77 -16.66 -5.15 -12.91
N ILE A 78 -17.50 -4.27 -12.36
CA ILE A 78 -17.10 -3.28 -11.35
C ILE A 78 -16.66 -3.95 -10.04
N GLU A 79 -17.28 -5.07 -9.67
CA GLU A 79 -16.94 -5.80 -8.46
C GLU A 79 -15.54 -6.43 -8.55
N GLY A 80 -15.24 -7.09 -9.68
CA GLY A 80 -13.91 -7.62 -9.95
C GLY A 80 -12.84 -6.52 -9.98
N PHE A 81 -13.15 -5.36 -10.56
CA PHE A 81 -12.26 -4.20 -10.52
C PHE A 81 -11.98 -3.74 -9.09
N ARG A 82 -13.02 -3.55 -8.25
CA ARG A 82 -12.87 -3.14 -6.84
C ARG A 82 -12.04 -4.13 -6.05
N GLN A 83 -12.28 -5.43 -6.25
CA GLN A 83 -11.53 -6.49 -5.58
C GLN A 83 -10.05 -6.45 -5.98
N ARG A 84 -9.73 -6.38 -7.27
CA ARG A 84 -8.35 -6.27 -7.75
C ARG A 84 -7.67 -5.01 -7.25
N TRP A 85 -8.35 -3.88 -7.28
CA TRP A 85 -7.82 -2.59 -6.80
C TRP A 85 -7.42 -2.67 -5.33
N SER A 86 -8.31 -3.20 -4.48
CA SER A 86 -8.05 -3.40 -3.04
C SER A 86 -6.89 -4.37 -2.80
N LEU A 87 -6.88 -5.51 -3.50
CA LEU A 87 -5.81 -6.51 -3.39
C LEU A 87 -4.45 -5.95 -3.84
N HIS A 88 -4.41 -5.19 -4.93
CA HIS A 88 -3.19 -4.60 -5.45
C HIS A 88 -2.57 -3.60 -4.48
N GLY A 89 -3.40 -2.75 -3.85
CA GLY A 89 -2.93 -1.81 -2.82
C GLY A 89 -2.28 -2.53 -1.64
N ARG A 90 -2.97 -3.54 -1.10
CA ARG A 90 -2.43 -4.37 0.00
C ARG A 90 -1.15 -5.11 -0.39
N LEU A 91 -1.12 -5.69 -1.60
CA LEU A 91 0.05 -6.40 -2.10
C LEU A 91 1.27 -5.49 -2.21
N THR A 92 1.07 -4.29 -2.74
CA THR A 92 2.13 -3.29 -2.88
C THR A 92 2.68 -2.88 -1.52
N ASP A 93 1.80 -2.65 -0.55
CA ASP A 93 2.21 -2.30 0.82
C ASP A 93 2.96 -3.42 1.51
N SER A 94 2.47 -4.66 1.46
CA SER A 94 3.12 -5.80 2.11
C SER A 94 4.48 -6.12 1.45
N LYS A 95 4.62 -5.96 0.13
CA LYS A 95 5.92 -6.06 -0.56
C LYS A 95 6.91 -5.00 -0.10
N LYS A 96 6.48 -3.74 0.01
CA LYS A 96 7.34 -2.64 0.47
C LYS A 96 7.79 -2.83 1.91
N ARG A 97 6.91 -3.30 2.79
CA ARG A 97 7.24 -3.62 4.18
C ARG A 97 8.27 -4.74 4.27
N LEU A 98 8.11 -5.80 3.47
CA LEU A 98 9.07 -6.90 3.39
C LEU A 98 10.45 -6.41 2.91
N GLU A 99 10.48 -5.56 1.89
CA GLU A 99 11.70 -4.94 1.37
C GLU A 99 12.40 -4.10 2.46
N SER A 100 11.68 -3.20 3.13
CA SER A 100 12.23 -2.38 4.21
C SER A 100 12.76 -3.22 5.37
N LEU A 101 12.02 -4.26 5.79
CA LEU A 101 12.46 -5.18 6.85
C LEU A 101 13.78 -5.88 6.47
N LYS A 102 13.87 -6.43 5.26
CA LYS A 102 15.07 -7.11 4.76
C LYS A 102 16.27 -6.16 4.69
N GLN A 103 16.07 -4.94 4.18
CA GLN A 103 17.11 -3.90 4.17
C GLN A 103 17.61 -3.59 5.59
N GLY A 104 16.70 -3.49 6.57
CA GLY A 104 17.06 -3.29 7.97
C GLY A 104 17.87 -4.45 8.57
N MET A 105 17.53 -5.68 8.18
CA MET A 105 18.26 -6.89 8.60
C MET A 105 19.66 -6.97 7.99
N ASP A 106 19.80 -6.65 6.71
CA ASP A 106 21.09 -6.67 6.01
C ASP A 106 22.03 -5.56 6.49
N GLY A 107 21.49 -4.40 6.87
CA GLY A 107 22.25 -3.29 7.45
C GLY A 107 22.94 -3.60 8.80
N ARG A 108 22.64 -4.76 9.42
CA ARG A 108 23.32 -5.24 10.63
C ARG A 108 24.66 -5.92 10.36
N LYS A 109 24.95 -6.30 9.10
CA LYS A 109 26.19 -6.99 8.73
C LYS A 109 27.39 -6.03 8.63
N GLY A 110 27.32 -4.85 9.24
CA GLY A 110 28.39 -3.85 9.32
C GLY A 110 28.93 -3.74 10.74
#